data_AF-A0A9D1ZXH0-F1
#
_entry.id   AF-A0A9D1ZXH0-F1
#
_cell.length_a   1.000
_cell.length_b   1.000
_cell.length_c   1.000
_cell.angle_alpha   90.00
_cell.angle_beta   90.00
_cell.angle_gamma   90.00
#
_symmetry.space_group_name_H-M   'P 1'
#
loop_
_entity.id
_entity.type
_entity.pdbx_description
1 polymer ?
#
loop_
_entity_poly.entity_id
_entity_poly.type
_entity_poly.pdbx_seq_one_letter_code
_entity_poly.pdbx_strand_id
1 'polypeptide(L)'
;MTYFKNYRRGKNAAFFIVLGCIFLGLGVLAIFFMEHGWAWAAGCFAFGGILLIFPPFVIFARYGMRGGAVHYAKYGVPRKKRASEISAAVICMFDEYRRWKGFVPVTFQTENGQAAVPAVVLLDAPVDEEELDLCDTRTNTRLTFRRQTITDMALDFGFLKDLWNSDFSGKVYISEYIYGLYRPAFDELFRGSERVSVYDRIPAKMKKFQK
;
A
#
# COMPACT_ATOMS: atom_id res chain seq x y z
N MET A 1 5.22 -15.61 -13.22
CA MET A 1 6.14 -15.49 -12.07
C MET A 1 5.56 -14.44 -11.14
N THR A 2 4.75 -14.87 -10.18
CA THR A 2 3.97 -13.99 -9.29
C THR A 2 4.94 -13.24 -8.37
N TYR A 3 5.05 -11.92 -8.51
CA TYR A 3 5.90 -11.08 -7.69
C TYR A 3 5.32 -11.01 -6.25
N PHE A 4 5.51 -12.09 -5.49
CA PHE A 4 5.14 -12.19 -4.09
C PHE A 4 6.12 -11.39 -3.22
N LYS A 5 5.88 -10.10 -3.05
CA LYS A 5 6.31 -9.34 -1.87
C LYS A 5 5.21 -8.31 -1.67
N ASN A 6 4.25 -8.53 -0.77
CA ASN A 6 4.31 -7.80 0.50
C ASN A 6 3.59 -8.47 1.68
N TYR A 7 3.03 -9.67 1.56
CA TYR A 7 2.42 -10.38 2.70
C TYR A 7 3.39 -11.40 3.33
N ARG A 8 4.52 -10.94 3.87
CA ARG A 8 5.43 -11.85 4.62
C ARG A 8 5.04 -11.93 6.10
N ARG A 9 4.15 -12.90 6.35
CA ARG A 9 4.10 -13.81 7.49
C ARG A 9 3.61 -13.25 8.84
N GLY A 10 2.28 -13.29 9.03
CA GLY A 10 1.69 -13.38 10.37
C GLY A 10 2.27 -14.53 11.20
N LYS A 11 2.71 -15.63 10.55
CA LYS A 11 3.49 -16.71 11.19
C LYS A 11 4.86 -16.25 11.73
N ASN A 12 5.53 -15.32 11.06
CA ASN A 12 6.77 -14.75 11.58
C ASN A 12 6.48 -13.83 12.76
N ALA A 13 5.43 -13.00 12.68
CA ALA A 13 5.01 -12.17 13.82
C ALA A 13 4.68 -13.05 15.04
N ALA A 14 3.93 -14.14 14.85
CA ALA A 14 3.66 -15.13 15.90
C ALA A 14 4.94 -15.77 16.43
N PHE A 15 5.88 -16.15 15.56
CA PHE A 15 7.19 -16.69 15.97
C PHE A 15 7.97 -15.72 16.85
N PHE A 16 8.07 -14.44 16.47
CA PHE A 16 8.77 -13.42 17.26
C PHE A 16 8.06 -13.11 18.58
N ILE A 17 6.72 -13.11 18.60
CA ILE A 17 5.94 -12.95 19.85
C ILE A 17 6.21 -14.13 20.79
N VAL A 18 6.10 -15.36 20.30
CA VAL A 18 6.37 -16.58 21.10
C VAL A 18 7.80 -16.56 21.62
N LEU A 19 8.78 -16.26 20.76
CA LEU A 19 10.19 -16.17 21.15
C LEU A 19 10.40 -15.07 22.21
N GLY A 20 9.78 -13.90 22.04
CA GLY A 20 9.83 -12.82 23.00
C GLY A 20 9.26 -13.23 24.37
N CYS A 21 8.11 -13.90 24.41
CA CYS A 21 7.52 -14.43 25.64
C CYS A 21 8.43 -15.47 26.32
N ILE A 22 9.11 -16.34 25.56
CA ILE A 22 10.07 -17.30 26.10
C ILE A 22 11.23 -16.56 26.79
N PHE A 23 11.80 -15.54 26.15
CA PHE A 23 12.88 -14.75 26.76
C PHE A 23 12.41 -14.02 28.03
N LEU A 24 11.20 -13.47 28.05
CA LEU A 24 10.65 -12.89 29.29
C LEU A 24 10.53 -13.93 30.41
N GLY A 25 10.04 -15.14 30.10
CA GLY A 25 9.95 -16.24 31.06
C GLY A 25 11.31 -16.69 31.58
N LEU A 26 12.31 -16.81 30.72
CA LEU A 26 13.70 -17.11 31.10
C LEU A 26 14.29 -16.00 31.98
N GLY A 27 13.95 -14.74 31.73
CA GLY A 27 14.35 -13.62 32.56
C GLY A 27 13.79 -13.71 33.98
N VAL A 28 12.50 -14.05 34.13
CA VAL A 28 11.89 -14.29 35.45
C VAL A 28 12.57 -15.47 36.17
N LEU A 29 12.78 -16.58 35.47
CA LEU A 29 13.44 -17.76 36.05
C LEU A 29 14.88 -17.46 36.51
N ALA A 30 15.63 -16.67 35.75
CA ALA A 30 17.00 -16.29 36.11
C ALA A 30 17.07 -15.56 37.46
N ILE A 31 16.07 -14.74 37.81
CA ILE A 31 16.03 -14.00 39.09
C ILE A 31 15.94 -14.96 40.28
N PHE A 32 15.22 -16.07 40.15
CA PHE A 32 14.96 -16.99 41.27
C PHE A 32 15.98 -18.13 41.38
N PHE A 33 16.62 -18.53 40.29
CA PHE A 33 17.42 -19.76 40.23
C PHE A 33 18.93 -19.53 40.02
N MET A 34 19.41 -18.29 39.92
CA MET A 34 20.83 -17.97 39.72
C MET A 34 21.36 -16.99 40.77
N GLU A 35 22.52 -17.31 41.39
CA GLU A 35 23.17 -16.47 42.43
C GLU A 35 23.48 -15.04 41.97
N HIS A 36 23.57 -14.77 40.67
CA HIS A 36 23.75 -13.42 40.07
C HIS A 36 22.79 -13.21 38.87
N GLY A 37 21.54 -13.65 39.02
CA GLY A 37 20.55 -13.69 37.94
C GLY A 37 20.13 -12.34 37.35
N TRP A 38 20.36 -11.23 38.05
CA TRP A 38 19.88 -9.90 37.65
C TRP A 38 20.42 -9.41 36.29
N ALA A 39 21.69 -9.68 35.97
CA ALA A 39 22.27 -9.30 34.68
C ALA A 39 21.67 -10.11 33.52
N TRP A 40 21.45 -11.41 33.75
CA TRP A 40 20.80 -12.31 32.79
C TRP A 40 19.32 -11.95 32.59
N ALA A 41 18.62 -11.63 33.68
CA ALA A 41 17.24 -11.16 33.64
C ALA A 41 17.10 -9.86 32.84
N ALA A 42 17.99 -8.89 33.07
CA ALA A 42 18.00 -7.62 32.34
C ALA A 42 18.21 -7.83 30.82
N GLY A 43 19.17 -8.68 30.44
CA GLY A 43 19.41 -9.02 29.03
C GLY A 43 18.21 -9.73 28.38
N CYS A 44 17.61 -10.70 29.09
CA CYS A 44 16.45 -11.44 28.62
C CYS A 44 15.21 -10.55 28.49
N PHE A 45 14.97 -9.63 29.43
CA PHE A 45 13.86 -8.68 29.35
C PHE A 45 14.04 -7.67 28.22
N ALA A 46 15.25 -7.12 28.05
CA ALA A 46 15.54 -6.20 26.96
C ALA A 46 15.35 -6.89 25.59
N PHE A 47 15.91 -8.08 25.42
CA PHE A 47 15.80 -8.84 24.16
C PHE A 47 14.36 -9.31 23.90
N GLY A 48 13.68 -9.84 24.93
CA GLY A 48 12.28 -10.25 24.84
C GLY A 48 11.35 -9.09 24.48
N GLY A 49 11.56 -7.91 25.09
CA GLY A 49 10.82 -6.69 24.76
C GLY A 49 11.06 -6.23 23.32
N ILE A 50 12.31 -6.23 22.85
CA ILE A 50 12.65 -5.89 21.45
C ILE A 50 11.96 -6.87 20.49
N LEU A 51 12.02 -8.18 20.74
CA LEU A 51 11.38 -9.18 19.89
C LEU A 51 9.86 -9.07 19.85
N LEU A 52 9.23 -8.54 20.91
CA LEU A 52 7.78 -8.28 20.93
C LEU A 52 7.41 -7.01 20.14
N ILE A 53 8.26 -5.98 20.18
CA ILE A 53 8.00 -4.66 19.59
C ILE A 53 8.41 -4.60 18.12
N PHE A 54 9.51 -5.26 17.73
CA PHE A 54 10.09 -5.18 16.38
C PHE A 54 9.20 -5.75 15.24
N PRO A 55 8.46 -6.86 15.43
CA PRO A 55 7.58 -7.43 14.40
C PRO A 55 6.48 -6.46 13.91
N PRO A 56 5.77 -5.74 14.80
CA PRO A 56 4.89 -4.61 14.43
C PRO A 56 5.47 -3.62 13.43
N PHE A 57 6.77 -3.31 13.51
CA PHE A 57 7.39 -2.26 12.69
C PHE A 57 8.07 -2.76 11.42
N VAL A 58 8.58 -3.99 11.43
CA VAL A 58 9.42 -4.52 10.33
C VAL A 58 8.70 -5.56 9.47
N ILE A 59 7.69 -6.24 10.02
CA ILE A 59 7.05 -7.40 9.38
C ILE A 59 5.68 -7.06 8.78
N PHE A 60 5.06 -5.94 9.18
CA PHE A 60 3.78 -5.56 8.60
C PHE A 60 3.97 -5.06 7.16
N ALA A 61 3.22 -5.70 6.26
CA ALA A 61 3.11 -5.37 4.86
C ALA A 61 2.93 -3.86 4.67
N ARG A 62 3.58 -3.27 3.65
CA ARG A 62 3.25 -1.91 3.22
C ARG A 62 1.75 -1.77 2.98
N TYR A 63 1.11 -2.80 2.42
CA TYR A 63 -0.34 -2.90 2.26
C TYR A 63 -0.80 -4.32 1.90
N GLY A 64 -2.10 -4.63 2.06
CA GLY A 64 -2.74 -5.87 1.62
C GLY A 64 -4.19 -6.02 2.08
N MET A 65 -4.90 -7.01 1.53
CA MET A 65 -6.28 -7.34 1.90
C MET A 65 -6.34 -8.43 2.97
N ARG A 66 -7.20 -8.28 3.98
CA ARG A 66 -7.53 -9.36 4.95
C ARG A 66 -8.93 -9.13 5.52
N GLY A 67 -9.79 -10.15 5.46
CA GLY A 67 -11.11 -10.12 6.10
C GLY A 67 -11.97 -8.91 5.69
N GLY A 68 -12.00 -8.58 4.39
CA GLY A 68 -12.76 -7.43 3.87
C GLY A 68 -12.17 -6.06 4.21
N ALA A 69 -10.97 -5.99 4.79
CA ALA A 69 -10.31 -4.73 5.12
C ALA A 69 -8.97 -4.59 4.39
N VAL A 70 -8.68 -3.35 3.96
CA VAL A 70 -7.36 -2.92 3.51
C VAL A 70 -6.51 -2.64 4.75
N HIS A 71 -5.45 -3.41 4.90
CA HIS A 71 -4.38 -3.14 5.86
C HIS A 71 -3.27 -2.38 5.14
N TYR A 72 -2.73 -1.34 5.78
CA TYR A 72 -1.68 -0.49 5.19
C TYR A 72 -0.83 0.16 6.27
N ALA A 73 0.38 0.57 5.93
CA ALA A 73 1.25 1.32 6.82
C ALA A 73 1.26 2.81 6.43
N LYS A 74 1.00 3.70 7.39
CA LYS A 74 1.10 5.16 7.19
C LYS A 74 2.09 5.71 8.21
N TYR A 75 3.19 6.28 7.72
CA TYR A 75 4.32 6.75 8.55
C TYR A 75 4.87 5.66 9.50
N GLY A 76 4.96 4.42 9.03
CA GLY A 76 5.42 3.28 9.84
C GLY A 76 4.41 2.74 10.85
N VAL A 77 3.23 3.36 10.96
CA VAL A 77 2.16 2.90 11.85
C VAL A 77 1.19 2.01 11.08
N PRO A 78 0.93 0.77 11.53
CA PRO A 78 -0.05 -0.12 10.91
C PRO A 78 -1.46 0.44 11.11
N ARG A 79 -2.21 0.53 10.01
CA ARG A 79 -3.60 0.97 9.95
C ARG A 79 -4.44 -0.04 9.18
N LYS A 80 -5.76 0.06 9.38
CA LYS A 80 -6.74 -0.72 8.63
C LYS A 80 -7.96 0.15 8.30
N LYS A 81 -8.59 -0.11 7.16
CA LYS A 81 -9.84 0.50 6.72
C LYS A 81 -10.70 -0.60 6.06
N ARG A 82 -12.01 -0.63 6.33
CA ARG A 82 -12.89 -1.61 5.64
C ARG A 82 -12.98 -1.26 4.15
N ALA A 83 -13.05 -2.27 3.29
CA ALA A 83 -13.16 -2.05 1.84
C ALA A 83 -14.43 -1.28 1.46
N SER A 84 -15.52 -1.51 2.20
CA SER A 84 -16.79 -0.79 2.05
C SER A 84 -16.74 0.69 2.45
N GLU A 85 -15.72 1.12 3.19
CA GLU A 85 -15.51 2.52 3.57
C GLU A 85 -14.59 3.27 2.61
N ILE A 86 -14.15 2.62 1.53
CA ILE A 86 -13.30 3.23 0.50
C ILE A 86 -14.20 3.71 -0.63
N SER A 87 -14.16 5.02 -0.88
CA SER A 87 -15.07 5.67 -1.83
C SER A 87 -14.53 5.62 -3.27
N ALA A 88 -13.20 5.71 -3.43
CA ALA A 88 -12.58 5.66 -4.74
C ALA A 88 -11.16 5.07 -4.71
N ALA A 89 -10.74 4.52 -5.85
CA ALA A 89 -9.37 4.11 -6.12
C ALA A 89 -8.86 4.80 -7.39
N VAL A 90 -7.80 5.59 -7.28
CA VAL A 90 -7.17 6.26 -8.42
C VAL A 90 -5.89 5.50 -8.80
N ILE A 91 -5.85 5.00 -10.02
CA ILE A 91 -4.74 4.27 -10.61
C ILE A 91 -3.98 5.22 -11.56
N CYS A 92 -2.75 5.54 -11.21
CA CYS A 92 -1.92 6.54 -11.86
C CYS A 92 -0.46 6.07 -11.95
N MET A 93 0.45 6.90 -12.46
CA MET A 93 1.87 6.55 -12.48
C MET A 93 2.48 6.59 -11.07
N PHE A 94 3.27 5.58 -10.75
CA PHE A 94 4.09 5.58 -9.55
C PHE A 94 5.31 6.48 -9.75
N ASP A 95 5.58 7.33 -8.78
CA ASP A 95 6.68 8.29 -8.78
C ASP A 95 7.43 8.28 -7.44
N GLU A 96 8.72 8.52 -7.51
CA GLU A 96 9.59 8.59 -6.33
C GLU A 96 10.40 9.87 -6.34
N TYR A 97 10.69 10.39 -5.14
CA TYR A 97 11.56 11.54 -5.00
C TYR A 97 13.00 11.14 -5.34
N ARG A 98 13.53 11.72 -6.41
CA ARG A 98 14.94 11.60 -6.77
C ARG A 98 15.66 12.84 -6.27
N ARG A 99 16.70 12.63 -5.46
CA ARG A 99 17.51 13.69 -4.84
C ARG A 99 17.75 14.84 -5.83
N TRP A 100 17.22 16.03 -5.50
CA TRP A 100 17.36 17.28 -6.27
C TRP A 100 16.67 17.36 -7.63
N LYS A 101 15.99 16.29 -8.07
CA LYS A 101 15.23 16.24 -9.35
C LYS A 101 13.72 16.26 -9.15
N GLY A 102 13.25 16.32 -7.90
CA GLY A 102 11.84 16.25 -7.57
C GLY A 102 11.28 14.83 -7.70
N PHE A 103 9.95 14.74 -7.82
CA PHE A 103 9.25 13.47 -8.05
C PHE A 103 9.34 13.10 -9.53
N VAL A 104 9.84 11.89 -9.80
CA VAL A 104 10.04 11.38 -11.16
C VAL A 104 9.31 10.03 -11.29
N PRO A 105 8.55 9.80 -12.38
CA PRO A 105 7.94 8.50 -12.63
C PRO A 105 8.95 7.37 -12.59
N VAL A 106 8.57 6.27 -11.94
CA VAL A 106 9.38 5.05 -11.89
C VAL A 106 9.04 4.23 -13.12
N THR A 107 10.06 3.87 -13.89
CA THR A 107 9.95 3.01 -15.07
C THR A 107 10.77 1.74 -14.90
N PHE A 108 10.38 0.68 -15.60
CA PHE A 108 11.17 -0.53 -15.77
C PHE A 108 11.34 -0.84 -17.26
N GLN A 109 12.39 -1.60 -17.56
CA GLN A 109 12.69 -2.00 -18.94
C GLN A 109 11.83 -3.20 -19.33
N THR A 110 11.21 -3.11 -20.49
CA THR A 110 10.46 -4.18 -21.16
C THR A 110 11.07 -4.43 -22.54
N GLU A 111 10.71 -5.55 -23.18
CA GLU A 111 11.13 -5.86 -24.55
C GLU A 111 10.73 -4.77 -25.55
N ASN A 112 9.65 -4.03 -25.26
CA ASN A 112 9.11 -2.96 -26.09
C ASN A 112 9.55 -1.54 -25.64
N GLY A 113 10.52 -1.43 -24.72
CA GLY A 113 11.02 -0.15 -24.19
C GLY A 113 10.68 0.08 -22.72
N GLN A 114 10.72 1.34 -22.27
CA GLN A 114 10.41 1.68 -20.87
C GLN A 114 8.91 1.76 -20.61
N ALA A 115 8.44 1.03 -19.60
CA ALA A 115 7.06 1.08 -19.13
C ALA A 115 7.02 1.71 -17.72
N ALA A 116 6.01 2.56 -17.47
CA ALA A 116 5.79 3.12 -16.15
C ALA A 116 5.21 2.09 -15.18
N VAL A 117 5.65 2.16 -13.93
CA VAL A 117 5.09 1.38 -12.83
C VAL A 117 3.74 2.00 -12.43
N PRO A 118 2.64 1.24 -12.37
CA PRO A 118 1.37 1.76 -11.91
C PRO A 118 1.35 1.92 -10.38
N ALA A 119 0.57 2.88 -9.91
CA ALA A 119 0.27 3.14 -8.50
C ALA A 119 -1.23 3.06 -8.27
N VAL A 120 -1.64 2.83 -7.02
CA VAL A 120 -3.02 3.03 -6.56
C VAL A 120 -3.04 3.97 -5.37
N VAL A 121 -3.96 4.92 -5.40
CA VAL A 121 -4.28 5.85 -4.31
C VAL A 121 -5.72 5.59 -3.89
N LEU A 122 -5.90 5.21 -2.63
CA LEU A 122 -7.22 4.94 -2.06
C LEU A 122 -7.73 6.19 -1.35
N LEU A 123 -8.97 6.56 -1.64
CA LEU A 123 -9.62 7.77 -1.14
C LEU A 123 -10.83 7.41 -0.28
N ASP A 124 -11.04 8.17 0.81
CA ASP A 124 -12.17 7.99 1.71
C ASP A 124 -13.41 8.80 1.30
N ALA A 125 -13.28 9.72 0.34
CA ALA A 125 -14.37 10.50 -0.22
C ALA A 125 -14.53 10.26 -1.73
N PRO A 126 -15.74 10.48 -2.28
CA PRO A 126 -15.95 10.54 -3.71
C PRO A 126 -15.06 11.59 -4.38
N VAL A 127 -14.71 11.34 -5.63
CA VAL A 127 -13.81 12.19 -6.41
C VAL A 127 -14.61 13.15 -7.28
N ASP A 128 -14.18 14.42 -7.32
CA ASP A 128 -14.59 15.34 -8.37
C ASP A 128 -13.85 14.98 -9.67
N GLU A 129 -14.60 14.55 -10.69
CA GLU A 129 -14.03 14.12 -11.96
C GLU A 129 -13.35 15.27 -12.72
N GLU A 130 -13.64 16.54 -12.40
CA GLU A 130 -12.93 17.69 -12.98
C GLU A 130 -11.48 17.82 -12.49
N GLU A 131 -11.18 17.35 -11.27
CA GLU A 131 -9.84 17.40 -10.68
C GLU A 131 -8.96 16.21 -11.10
N LEU A 132 -9.57 15.13 -11.59
CA LEU A 132 -8.86 13.91 -12.02
C LEU A 132 -7.90 14.17 -13.17
N ASP A 133 -8.26 15.11 -14.06
CA ASP A 133 -7.43 15.43 -15.22
C ASP A 133 -6.02 15.93 -14.82
N LEU A 134 -5.82 16.37 -13.57
CA LEU A 134 -4.52 16.80 -13.03
C LEU A 134 -3.72 15.67 -12.36
N CYS A 135 -4.28 14.47 -12.26
CA CYS A 135 -3.79 13.37 -11.41
C CYS A 135 -3.02 12.31 -12.20
N ASP A 136 -2.04 12.70 -13.00
CA ASP A 136 -1.22 11.78 -13.82
C ASP A 136 -0.28 10.89 -12.98
N THR A 137 0.19 11.39 -11.84
CA THR A 137 1.10 10.71 -10.91
C THR A 137 0.47 10.51 -9.53
N ARG A 138 1.02 9.55 -8.78
CA ARG A 138 0.66 9.29 -7.38
C ARG A 138 0.86 10.53 -6.52
N THR A 139 1.97 11.27 -6.67
CA THR A 139 2.18 12.49 -5.87
C THR A 139 1.16 13.58 -6.22
N ASN A 140 0.86 13.79 -7.50
CA ASN A 140 -0.15 14.78 -7.90
C ASN A 140 -1.53 14.43 -7.34
N THR A 141 -1.94 13.16 -7.46
CA THR A 141 -3.19 12.66 -6.85
C THR A 141 -3.25 12.95 -5.34
N ARG A 142 -2.14 12.73 -4.62
CA ARG A 142 -2.05 13.03 -3.19
C ARG A 142 -2.07 14.51 -2.86
N LEU A 143 -1.60 15.37 -3.75
CA LEU A 143 -1.64 16.82 -3.55
C LEU A 143 -3.07 17.33 -3.75
N THR A 144 -3.73 16.90 -4.82
CA THR A 144 -5.13 17.22 -5.14
C THR A 144 -6.08 16.75 -4.03
N PHE A 145 -6.05 15.46 -3.69
CA PHE A 145 -6.97 14.86 -2.72
C PHE A 145 -6.36 14.69 -1.32
N ARG A 146 -5.48 15.60 -0.90
CA ARG A 146 -4.65 15.45 0.31
C ARG A 146 -5.41 15.07 1.57
N ARG A 147 -6.57 15.69 1.80
CA ARG A 147 -7.40 15.46 3.00
C ARG A 147 -8.21 14.16 2.93
N GLN A 148 -8.38 13.61 1.74
CA GLN A 148 -9.19 12.43 1.47
C GLN A 148 -8.34 11.16 1.26
N THR A 149 -7.01 11.29 1.25
CA THR A 149 -6.11 10.17 0.97
C THR A 149 -6.00 9.23 2.18
N ILE A 150 -6.51 8.00 2.00
CA ILE A 150 -6.33 6.89 2.95
C ILE A 150 -4.86 6.47 2.92
N THR A 151 -4.43 5.99 1.75
CA THR A 151 -3.08 5.46 1.49
C THR A 151 -2.78 5.43 0.00
N ASP A 152 -1.50 5.37 -0.33
CA ASP A 152 -0.97 5.29 -1.68
C ASP A 152 0.16 4.25 -1.74
N MET A 153 0.28 3.56 -2.88
CA MET A 153 1.22 2.45 -3.05
C MET A 153 1.48 2.16 -4.53
N ALA A 154 2.60 1.50 -4.83
CA ALA A 154 2.76 0.85 -6.13
C ALA A 154 1.66 -0.21 -6.30
N LEU A 155 1.09 -0.33 -7.49
CA LEU A 155 -0.02 -1.22 -7.77
C LEU A 155 0.47 -2.67 -7.87
N ASP A 156 -0.14 -3.53 -7.07
CA ASP A 156 -0.11 -4.98 -7.23
C ASP A 156 -1.46 -5.43 -7.79
N PHE A 157 -1.47 -6.06 -8.97
CA PHE A 157 -2.70 -6.55 -9.60
C PHE A 157 -3.41 -7.62 -8.77
N GLY A 158 -2.68 -8.40 -7.96
CA GLY A 158 -3.28 -9.33 -7.00
C GLY A 158 -4.07 -8.58 -5.93
N PHE A 159 -3.48 -7.53 -5.35
CA PHE A 159 -4.19 -6.66 -4.41
C PHE A 159 -5.42 -6.01 -5.04
N LEU A 160 -5.29 -5.49 -6.28
CA LEU A 160 -6.40 -4.85 -6.97
C LEU A 160 -7.54 -5.84 -7.22
N LYS A 161 -7.22 -7.08 -7.60
CA LYS A 161 -8.18 -8.17 -7.75
C LYS A 161 -8.86 -8.52 -6.43
N ASP A 162 -8.11 -8.61 -5.33
CA ASP A 162 -8.67 -8.88 -4.01
C ASP A 162 -9.57 -7.74 -3.52
N LEU A 163 -9.18 -6.48 -3.77
CA LEU A 163 -9.98 -5.30 -3.47
C LEU A 163 -11.28 -5.30 -4.28
N TRP A 164 -11.19 -5.54 -5.59
CA TRP A 164 -12.34 -5.54 -6.49
C TRP A 164 -13.37 -6.64 -6.14
N ASN A 165 -12.90 -7.81 -5.71
CA ASN A 165 -13.75 -8.92 -5.30
C ASN A 165 -14.20 -8.86 -3.83
N SER A 166 -13.86 -7.77 -3.11
CA SER A 166 -14.31 -7.54 -1.73
C SER A 166 -15.55 -6.64 -1.70
N ASP A 167 -15.97 -6.21 -0.51
CA ASP A 167 -17.09 -5.28 -0.31
C ASP A 167 -16.81 -3.84 -0.78
N PHE A 168 -15.74 -3.62 -1.56
CA PHE A 168 -15.46 -2.33 -2.18
C PHE A 168 -16.52 -2.02 -3.24
N SER A 169 -17.31 -0.97 -2.99
CA SER A 169 -18.35 -0.48 -3.92
C SER A 169 -17.97 0.82 -4.62
N GLY A 170 -16.81 1.41 -4.29
CA GLY A 170 -16.34 2.67 -4.88
C GLY A 170 -16.05 2.59 -6.38
N LYS A 171 -15.83 3.77 -6.97
CA LYS A 171 -15.36 3.92 -8.37
C LYS A 171 -13.85 3.74 -8.48
N VAL A 172 -13.40 3.18 -9.59
CA VAL A 172 -11.98 3.07 -9.96
C VAL A 172 -11.71 4.05 -11.10
N TYR A 173 -10.74 4.93 -10.92
CA TYR A 173 -10.31 5.89 -11.92
C TYR A 173 -8.93 5.47 -12.41
N ILE A 174 -8.72 5.36 -13.72
CA ILE A 174 -7.45 4.91 -14.29
C ILE A 174 -6.94 5.97 -15.25
N SER A 175 -5.70 6.43 -15.07
CA SER A 175 -5.05 7.31 -16.03
C SER A 175 -4.97 6.60 -17.38
N GLU A 176 -5.35 7.29 -18.46
CA GLU A 176 -5.36 6.77 -19.83
C GLU A 176 -4.00 6.18 -20.24
N TYR A 177 -2.92 6.83 -19.84
CA TYR A 177 -1.57 6.33 -20.09
C TYR A 177 -1.32 4.97 -19.44
N ILE A 178 -1.69 4.81 -18.17
CA ILE A 178 -1.55 3.54 -17.44
C ILE A 178 -2.52 2.49 -18.00
N TYR A 179 -3.75 2.89 -18.31
CA TYR A 179 -4.74 2.00 -18.92
C TYR A 179 -4.22 1.45 -20.24
N GLY A 180 -3.63 2.29 -21.11
CA GLY A 180 -3.04 1.85 -22.38
C GLY A 180 -1.90 0.84 -22.19
N LEU A 181 -1.02 1.05 -21.22
CA LEU A 181 0.11 0.14 -20.96
C LEU A 181 -0.32 -1.24 -20.42
N TYR A 182 -1.38 -1.29 -19.62
CA TYR A 182 -1.83 -2.51 -18.94
C TYR A 182 -3.25 -2.96 -19.35
N ARG A 183 -3.72 -2.52 -20.52
CA ARG A 183 -5.09 -2.73 -20.99
C ARG A 183 -5.57 -4.18 -20.83
N PRO A 184 -4.81 -5.22 -21.27
CA PRO A 184 -5.27 -6.60 -21.14
C PRO A 184 -5.59 -7.00 -19.70
N ALA A 185 -4.78 -6.57 -18.74
CA ALA A 185 -4.98 -6.90 -17.32
C ALA A 185 -6.17 -6.16 -16.71
N PHE A 186 -6.40 -4.90 -17.09
CA PHE A 186 -7.55 -4.13 -16.62
C PHE A 186 -8.86 -4.62 -17.25
N ASP A 187 -8.86 -4.95 -18.53
CA ASP A 187 -10.04 -5.45 -19.23
C ASP A 187 -10.48 -6.81 -18.67
N GLU A 188 -9.53 -7.71 -18.40
CA GLU A 188 -9.80 -8.99 -17.76
C GLU A 188 -10.40 -8.81 -16.35
N LEU A 189 -9.82 -7.88 -15.56
CA LEU A 189 -10.22 -7.67 -14.18
C LEU A 189 -11.59 -6.99 -14.05
N PHE A 190 -11.83 -5.93 -14.82
CA PHE A 190 -12.99 -5.07 -14.67
C PHE A 190 -14.13 -5.39 -15.62
N ARG A 191 -13.87 -6.11 -16.73
CA ARG A 191 -14.87 -6.58 -17.70
C ARG A 191 -15.84 -5.49 -18.17
N GLY A 192 -15.34 -4.27 -18.38
CA GLY A 192 -16.15 -3.13 -18.84
C GLY A 192 -17.13 -2.58 -17.80
N SER A 193 -16.91 -2.81 -16.51
CA SER A 193 -17.75 -2.26 -15.43
C SER A 193 -17.86 -0.74 -15.48
N GLU A 194 -19.09 -0.22 -15.35
CA GLU A 194 -19.40 1.22 -15.29
C GLU A 194 -18.78 1.93 -14.08
N ARG A 195 -18.34 1.17 -13.07
CA ARG A 195 -17.61 1.70 -11.91
C ARG A 195 -16.17 2.09 -12.25
N VAL A 196 -15.70 1.78 -13.46
CA VAL A 196 -14.36 2.11 -13.92
C VAL A 196 -14.43 3.26 -14.92
N SER A 197 -13.69 4.32 -14.65
CA SER A 197 -13.56 5.46 -15.55
C SER A 197 -12.09 5.65 -15.91
N VAL A 198 -11.83 5.85 -17.20
CA VAL A 198 -10.49 6.17 -17.72
C VAL A 198 -10.44 7.67 -17.95
N TYR A 199 -9.46 8.34 -17.35
CA TYR A 199 -9.30 9.79 -17.44
C TYR A 199 -7.99 10.15 -18.15
N ASP A 200 -8.02 11.24 -18.92
CA ASP A 200 -6.83 11.82 -19.55
C ASP A 200 -6.13 12.78 -18.58
N ARG A 201 -4.87 13.11 -18.83
CA ARG A 201 -4.08 14.11 -18.10
C ARG A 201 -4.37 15.56 -18.50
N ILE A 202 -5.28 15.80 -19.44
CA ILE A 202 -5.54 17.13 -19.97
C ILE A 202 -6.67 17.76 -19.15
N PRO A 203 -6.42 18.89 -18.44
CA PRO A 203 -7.44 19.56 -17.66
C PRO A 203 -8.71 19.83 -18.47
N ALA A 204 -9.89 19.60 -17.89
CA ALA A 204 -11.18 19.90 -18.53
C ALA A 204 -11.26 21.33 -19.07
N LYS A 205 -10.63 22.29 -18.38
CA LYS A 205 -10.55 23.69 -18.83
C LYS A 205 -9.71 23.87 -20.10
N MET A 206 -8.69 23.03 -20.30
CA MET A 206 -7.82 23.03 -21.49
C MET A 206 -8.44 22.28 -22.67
N LYS A 207 -9.29 21.27 -22.43
CA LYS A 207 -10.04 20.56 -23.49
C LYS A 207 -10.87 21.52 -24.36
N LYS A 208 -11.34 22.64 -23.80
CA LYS A 208 -12.08 23.69 -24.54
C LYS A 208 -11.25 24.39 -25.63
N PHE A 209 -9.92 24.34 -25.55
CA PHE A 209 -9.00 24.97 -26.49
C PHE A 209 -8.39 23.99 -27.51
N GLN A 210 -8.77 22.71 -27.48
CA GLN A 210 -8.33 21.68 -28.45
C GLN A 210 -9.30 21.48 -29.62
N LYS A 211 -10.21 22.43 -29.86
CA LYS A 211 -11.11 22.40 -31.04
C LYS A 211 -10.42 22.91 -32.30
#